data_AF-A0A1F5IZZ1-F1
#
_entry.id   AF-A0A1F5IZZ1-F1
#
_cell.length_a   1.000
_cell.length_b   1.000
_cell.length_c   1.000
_cell.angle_alpha   90.00
_cell.angle_beta   90.00
_cell.angle_gamma   90.00
#
_symmetry.space_group_name_H-M   'P 1'
#
loop_
_entity.id
_entity.type
_entity.pdbx_description
1 polymer ?
#
loop_
_entity_poly.entity_id
_entity_poly.type
_entity_poly.pdbx_seq_one_letter_code
_entity_poly.pdbx_strand_id
1 'polypeptide(L)'
;MFQKLRTDLVKKLAGIKLILVNADGFISDGALVHGAHGPNGLHVRALKGNDVEFVAFSKSGDGLISSAAERLGITLHQGISENSRFYSGIKDDYAVSDDQVAFICRDHADIPVMKRVIFTAVTQDAPLEVKAESYFAAYSAGSGVVSEIAALILVAKKYPGGWSE
;
A
#
# COMPACT_ATOMS: atom_id res chain seq x y z
N MET A 1 -15.25 -17.01 -4.02
CA MET A 1 -15.28 -16.80 -5.48
C MET A 1 -14.57 -15.48 -5.74
N PHE A 2 -13.25 -15.52 -5.98
CA PHE A 2 -12.52 -14.29 -6.26
C PHE A 2 -12.91 -13.79 -7.63
N GLN A 3 -13.39 -12.56 -7.70
CA GLN A 3 -13.77 -11.90 -8.94
C GLN A 3 -12.54 -11.87 -9.87
N LYS A 4 -12.72 -12.28 -11.13
CA LYS A 4 -11.67 -12.24 -12.17
C LYS A 4 -11.01 -10.86 -12.16
N LEU A 5 -9.70 -10.80 -11.88
CA LEU A 5 -8.97 -9.54 -11.93
C LEU A 5 -8.98 -9.06 -13.38
N ARG A 6 -9.54 -7.87 -13.62
CA ARG A 6 -9.60 -7.32 -14.97
C ARG A 6 -8.18 -7.15 -15.53
N THR A 7 -8.00 -7.46 -16.81
CA THR A 7 -6.68 -7.45 -17.47
C THR A 7 -6.01 -6.07 -17.43
N ASP A 8 -6.77 -4.98 -17.44
CA ASP A 8 -6.27 -3.61 -17.27
C ASP A 8 -5.64 -3.39 -15.89
N LEU A 9 -6.29 -3.87 -14.83
CA LEU A 9 -5.76 -3.82 -13.46
C LEU A 9 -4.49 -4.65 -13.31
N VAL A 10 -4.51 -5.88 -13.82
CA VAL A 10 -3.35 -6.79 -13.75
C VAL A 10 -2.11 -6.16 -14.40
N LYS A 11 -2.27 -5.54 -15.56
CA LYS A 11 -1.17 -4.85 -16.25
C LYS A 11 -0.60 -3.69 -15.42
N LYS A 12 -1.46 -2.87 -14.81
CA LYS A 12 -1.01 -1.77 -13.91
C LYS A 12 -0.22 -2.31 -12.72
N LEU A 13 -0.73 -3.35 -12.06
CA LEU A 13 -0.12 -3.91 -10.85
C LEU A 13 1.16 -4.70 -11.13
N ALA A 14 1.28 -5.33 -12.30
CA ALA A 14 2.46 -6.11 -12.66
C ALA A 14 3.74 -5.24 -12.74
N GLY A 15 3.60 -3.97 -13.14
CA GLY A 15 4.70 -3.02 -13.29
C GLY A 15 5.18 -2.36 -11.99
N ILE A 16 4.50 -2.58 -10.86
CA ILE A 16 4.82 -1.93 -9.59
C ILE A 16 6.19 -2.35 -9.08
N LYS A 17 6.99 -1.37 -8.65
CA LYS A 17 8.30 -1.54 -7.99
C LYS A 17 8.37 -0.90 -6.61
N LEU A 18 7.45 0.01 -6.30
CA LEU A 18 7.38 0.65 -4.99
C LEU A 18 5.93 0.71 -4.51
N ILE A 19 5.71 0.32 -3.26
CA ILE A 19 4.44 0.48 -2.55
C ILE A 19 4.65 1.51 -1.46
N LEU A 20 4.07 2.69 -1.65
CA LEU A 20 4.00 3.76 -0.67
C LEU A 20 2.81 3.53 0.27
N VAL A 21 2.96 3.84 1.56
CA VAL A 21 1.92 3.59 2.57
C VAL A 21 1.76 4.79 3.51
N ASN A 22 0.56 5.35 3.59
CA ASN A 22 0.18 6.23 4.70
C ASN A 22 -0.11 5.36 5.95
N ALA A 23 0.80 5.39 6.91
CA ALA A 23 0.79 4.54 8.09
C ALA A 23 -0.01 5.12 9.27
N ASP A 24 -0.51 6.36 9.17
CA ASP A 24 -1.35 6.97 10.20
C ASP A 24 -2.64 6.14 10.44
N GLY A 25 -3.05 5.35 9.45
CA GLY A 25 -4.19 4.42 9.52
C GLY A 25 -3.88 3.07 10.18
N PHE A 26 -2.63 2.77 10.55
CA PHE A 26 -2.27 1.46 11.12
C PHE A 26 -2.93 1.17 12.46
N ILE A 27 -3.30 2.21 13.21
CA ILE A 27 -3.90 2.12 14.54
C ILE A 27 -5.43 1.95 14.48
N SER A 28 -6.07 2.10 13.30
CA SER A 28 -7.53 2.19 13.14
C SER A 28 -8.33 0.92 13.45
N ASP A 29 -7.80 -0.04 14.22
CA ASP A 29 -8.61 -1.08 14.83
C ASP A 29 -8.00 -1.47 16.18
N GLY A 30 -8.76 -1.32 17.26
CA GLY A 30 -8.31 -1.53 18.66
C GLY A 30 -7.88 -2.96 18.98
N ALA A 31 -7.75 -3.82 17.97
CA ALA A 31 -7.09 -5.10 18.04
C ALA A 31 -5.64 -4.94 17.55
N LEU A 32 -4.69 -5.08 18.48
CA LEU A 32 -3.51 -5.88 18.17
C LEU A 32 -4.06 -7.26 17.74
N VAL A 33 -4.40 -7.43 16.46
CA VAL A 33 -4.99 -8.68 15.93
C VAL A 33 -3.99 -9.78 16.22
N HIS A 34 -4.21 -10.46 17.34
CA HIS A 34 -3.61 -11.72 17.66
C HIS A 34 -4.28 -12.72 16.73
N GLY A 35 -3.66 -12.90 15.56
CA GLY A 35 -3.84 -14.03 14.66
C GLY A 35 -5.22 -14.16 14.01
N ALA A 36 -5.30 -13.86 12.71
CA ALA A 36 -6.21 -14.58 11.81
C ALA A 36 -5.78 -14.42 10.34
N HIS A 37 -5.00 -15.40 9.87
CA HIS A 37 -4.88 -15.83 8.47
C HIS A 37 -3.98 -15.09 7.47
N GLY A 38 -2.71 -14.94 7.84
CA GLY A 38 -1.58 -14.86 6.90
C GLY A 38 -0.26 -14.82 7.66
N PRO A 39 0.87 -15.36 7.16
CA PRO A 39 2.14 -15.18 7.85
C PRO A 39 2.49 -13.69 7.77
N ASN A 40 2.67 -13.05 8.92
CA ASN A 40 2.92 -11.61 9.02
C ASN A 40 4.05 -11.21 8.06
N GLY A 41 3.73 -10.32 7.11
CA GLY A 41 4.67 -9.87 6.09
C GLY A 41 5.08 -10.92 5.05
N LEU A 42 4.43 -12.08 4.92
CA LEU A 42 4.77 -13.08 3.89
C LEU A 42 4.69 -12.49 2.49
N HIS A 43 3.56 -11.87 2.15
CA HIS A 43 3.39 -11.25 0.83
C HIS A 43 4.34 -10.07 0.63
N VAL A 44 4.62 -9.31 1.70
CA VAL A 44 5.63 -8.23 1.69
C VAL A 44 7.02 -8.80 1.38
N ARG A 45 7.45 -9.84 2.08
CA ARG A 45 8.73 -10.53 1.87
C ARG A 45 8.82 -11.15 0.48
N ALA A 46 7.74 -11.79 0.01
CA ALA A 46 7.68 -12.35 -1.33
C ALA A 46 7.83 -11.26 -2.40
N LEU A 47 7.15 -10.13 -2.24
CA LEU A 47 7.25 -9.00 -3.16
C LEU A 47 8.63 -8.33 -3.11
N LYS A 48 9.24 -8.18 -1.93
CA LYS A 48 10.64 -7.73 -1.81
C LYS A 48 11.61 -8.65 -2.55
N GLY A 49 11.40 -9.96 -2.48
CA GLY A 49 12.14 -10.94 -3.29
C GLY A 49 11.86 -10.87 -4.80
N ASN A 50 10.89 -10.05 -5.24
CA ASN A 50 10.56 -9.75 -6.64
C ASN A 50 10.80 -8.25 -6.96
N ASP A 51 11.79 -7.64 -6.29
CA ASP A 51 12.22 -6.25 -6.50
C ASP A 51 11.11 -5.20 -6.30
N VAL A 52 10.22 -5.45 -5.34
CA VAL A 52 9.19 -4.48 -4.92
C VAL A 52 9.48 -3.99 -3.51
N GLU A 53 9.76 -2.70 -3.41
CA GLU A 53 10.05 -2.04 -2.15
C GLU A 53 8.79 -1.50 -1.47
N PHE A 54 8.87 -1.37 -0.15
CA PHE A 54 7.78 -0.85 0.68
C PHE A 54 8.30 0.28 1.56
N VAL A 55 7.69 1.45 1.39
CA VAL A 55 7.99 2.65 2.16
C VAL A 55 6.71 3.17 2.78
N ALA A 56 6.71 3.27 4.10
CA ALA A 56 5.64 3.82 4.90
C ALA A 56 6.01 5.20 5.44
N PHE A 57 5.02 6.06 5.60
CA PHE A 57 5.19 7.34 6.27
C PHE A 57 4.07 7.64 7.27
N SER A 58 4.38 8.47 8.25
CA SER A 58 3.46 8.92 9.30
C SER A 58 3.67 10.40 9.59
N LYS A 59 2.58 11.13 9.86
CA LYS A 59 2.64 12.55 10.24
C LYS A 59 3.22 12.73 11.63
N SER A 60 2.94 11.78 12.53
CA SER A 60 3.43 11.79 13.91
C SER A 60 4.42 10.65 14.18
N GLY A 61 5.18 10.80 15.28
CA GLY A 61 5.93 9.69 15.85
C GLY A 61 5.02 8.91 16.81
N ASP A 62 4.70 7.66 16.47
CA ASP A 62 3.90 6.77 17.30
C ASP A 62 4.52 5.37 17.36
N GLY A 63 4.70 4.83 18.57
CA GLY A 63 5.34 3.54 18.79
C GLY A 63 4.53 2.34 18.29
N LEU A 64 3.20 2.45 18.22
CA LEU A 64 2.33 1.40 17.66
C LEU A 64 2.48 1.33 16.14
N ILE A 65 2.61 2.48 15.47
CA ILE A 65 2.90 2.53 14.02
C ILE A 65 4.27 1.91 13.74
N SER A 66 5.29 2.27 14.52
CA SER A 66 6.64 1.70 14.39
C SER A 66 6.62 0.18 14.57
N SER A 67 5.92 -0.30 15.60
CA SER A 67 5.78 -1.74 15.88
C SER A 67 5.07 -2.47 14.74
N ALA A 68 4.04 -1.86 14.14
CA ALA A 68 3.33 -2.44 13.01
C ALA A 68 4.19 -2.50 11.74
N ALA A 69 4.93 -1.43 11.44
CA ALA A 69 5.85 -1.39 10.30
C ALA A 69 6.96 -2.45 10.43
N GLU A 70 7.53 -2.60 11.63
CA GLU A 70 8.54 -3.62 11.92
C GLU A 70 8.00 -5.04 11.72
N ARG A 71 6.81 -5.35 12.25
CA ARG A 71 6.16 -6.66 12.05
C ARG A 71 5.93 -6.99 10.57
N LEU A 72 5.61 -5.99 9.75
CA LEU A 72 5.43 -6.15 8.32
C LEU A 72 6.76 -6.22 7.55
N GLY A 73 7.85 -5.71 8.14
CA GLY A 73 9.16 -5.62 7.51
C GLY A 73 9.24 -4.50 6.48
N ILE A 74 8.58 -3.36 6.71
CA ILE A 74 8.56 -2.20 5.81
C ILE A 74 9.29 -1.01 6.44
N THR A 75 9.92 -0.17 5.60
CA THR A 75 10.67 1.01 6.05
C THR A 75 9.68 2.11 6.45
N LEU A 76 9.83 2.72 7.64
CA LEU A 76 8.93 3.78 8.13
C LEU A 76 9.68 5.12 8.28
N HIS A 77 9.08 6.18 7.75
CA HIS A 77 9.49 7.57 7.97
C HIS A 77 8.44 8.32 8.80
N GLN A 78 8.87 9.02 9.83
CA GLN A 78 7.96 9.76 10.73
C GLN A 78 8.21 11.27 10.65
N GLY A 79 7.22 12.05 11.09
CA GLY A 79 7.29 13.51 11.05
C GLY A 79 7.12 14.09 9.65
N ILE A 80 6.45 13.37 8.76
CA ILE A 80 6.22 13.80 7.38
C ILE A 80 5.04 14.78 7.35
N SER A 81 5.30 16.04 7.05
CA SER A 81 4.30 17.10 7.01
C SER A 81 3.74 17.40 5.61
N GLU A 82 4.48 17.05 4.55
CA GLU A 82 4.06 17.29 3.17
C GLU A 82 4.31 16.04 2.31
N ASN A 83 3.22 15.34 2.00
CA ASN A 83 3.24 14.02 1.35
C ASN A 83 3.80 14.11 -0.08
N SER A 84 3.57 15.21 -0.80
CA SER A 84 4.01 15.36 -2.20
C SER A 84 5.54 15.48 -2.31
N ARG A 85 6.15 16.24 -1.41
CA ARG A 85 7.60 16.43 -1.28
C ARG A 85 8.25 15.13 -0.81
N PHE A 86 7.67 14.49 0.20
CA PHE A 86 8.14 13.19 0.66
C PHE A 86 8.11 12.16 -0.46
N TYR A 87 6.98 12.03 -1.16
CA TYR A 87 6.85 11.14 -2.31
C TYR A 87 7.88 11.42 -3.40
N SER A 88 8.14 12.69 -3.71
CA SER A 88 9.13 13.04 -4.74
C SER A 88 10.54 12.62 -4.34
N GLY A 89 10.93 12.81 -3.07
CA GLY A 89 12.22 12.32 -2.56
C GLY A 89 12.32 10.79 -2.60
N ILE A 90 11.29 10.09 -2.12
CA ILE A 90 11.26 8.61 -2.17
C ILE A 90 11.31 8.10 -3.61
N LYS A 91 10.63 8.76 -4.55
CA LYS A 91 10.68 8.38 -5.96
C LYS A 91 12.11 8.44 -6.51
N ASP A 92 12.85 9.50 -6.17
CA ASP A 92 14.23 9.70 -6.59
C ASP A 92 15.17 8.70 -5.90
N ASP A 93 15.03 8.49 -4.59
CA ASP A 93 15.85 7.55 -3.80
C ASP A 93 15.76 6.10 -4.32
N TYR A 94 14.57 5.69 -4.77
CA TYR A 94 14.31 4.35 -5.30
C TYR A 94 14.40 4.26 -6.83
N ALA A 95 14.68 5.37 -7.52
CA ALA A 95 14.79 5.46 -8.97
C ALA A 95 13.60 4.83 -9.73
N VAL A 96 12.37 5.11 -9.28
CA VAL A 96 11.14 4.62 -9.91
C VAL A 96 10.40 5.75 -10.62
N SER A 97 9.58 5.42 -11.61
CA SER A 97 8.67 6.36 -12.26
C SER A 97 7.27 6.30 -11.64
N ASP A 98 6.45 7.33 -11.84
CA ASP A 98 5.11 7.39 -11.22
C ASP A 98 4.21 6.21 -11.66
N ASP A 99 4.47 5.65 -12.86
CA ASP A 99 3.78 4.46 -13.38
C ASP A 99 4.21 3.13 -12.74
N GLN A 100 5.21 3.16 -11.85
CA GLN A 100 5.73 2.00 -11.11
C GLN A 100 5.39 2.04 -9.61
N VAL A 101 4.59 3.02 -9.17
CA VAL A 101 4.26 3.22 -7.75
C VAL A 101 2.81 2.87 -7.48
N ALA A 102 2.59 2.08 -6.43
CA ALA A 102 1.28 1.89 -5.82
C ALA A 102 1.23 2.67 -4.51
N PHE A 103 0.08 3.25 -4.16
CA PHE A 103 -0.07 4.02 -2.93
C PHE A 103 -1.27 3.56 -2.10
N ILE A 104 -1.02 3.20 -0.84
CA ILE A 104 -2.05 2.97 0.17
C ILE A 104 -2.32 4.31 0.88
N CYS A 105 -3.45 4.93 0.56
CA CYS A 105 -3.86 6.27 0.99
C CYS A 105 -5.01 6.21 2.00
N ARG A 106 -5.25 7.33 2.69
CA ARG A 106 -6.22 7.44 3.79
C ARG A 106 -7.01 8.74 3.79
N ASP A 107 -6.35 9.89 3.59
CA ASP A 107 -6.99 11.19 3.83
C ASP A 107 -6.77 12.20 2.69
N HIS A 108 -7.36 13.39 2.82
CA HIS A 108 -7.31 14.42 1.78
C HIS A 108 -5.88 14.89 1.44
N ALA A 109 -4.94 14.81 2.40
CA ALA A 109 -3.54 15.17 2.15
C ALA A 109 -2.83 14.20 1.20
N ASP A 110 -3.41 13.02 0.96
CA ASP A 110 -2.88 12.02 0.05
C ASP A 110 -3.25 12.28 -1.41
N ILE A 111 -4.30 13.06 -1.69
CA ILE A 111 -4.83 13.31 -3.04
C ILE A 111 -3.75 13.80 -4.04
N PRO A 112 -2.85 14.74 -3.67
CA PRO A 112 -1.77 15.17 -4.58
C PRO A 112 -0.85 14.01 -5.03
N VAL A 113 -0.59 13.03 -4.16
CA VAL A 113 0.21 11.85 -4.50
C VAL A 113 -0.63 10.84 -5.27
N MET A 114 -1.89 10.62 -4.88
CA MET A 114 -2.84 9.74 -5.56
C MET A 114 -2.97 10.06 -7.04
N LYS A 115 -2.99 11.35 -7.40
CA LYS A 115 -3.10 11.82 -8.79
C LYS A 115 -1.87 11.55 -9.66
N ARG A 116 -0.75 11.16 -9.07
CA ARG A 116 0.51 10.91 -9.79
C ARG A 116 0.73 9.43 -10.06
N VAL A 117 0.45 8.57 -9.08
CA VAL A 117 0.80 7.14 -9.10
C VAL A 117 -0.14 6.30 -9.97
N ILE A 118 0.31 5.14 -10.48
CA ILE A 118 -0.52 4.30 -11.38
C ILE A 118 -1.69 3.60 -10.68
N PHE A 119 -1.55 3.35 -9.38
CA PHE A 119 -2.54 2.61 -8.61
C PHE A 119 -2.63 3.15 -7.19
N THR A 120 -3.86 3.29 -6.70
CA THR A 120 -4.14 3.67 -5.33
C THR A 120 -5.08 2.65 -4.69
N ALA A 121 -4.80 2.32 -3.44
CA ALA A 121 -5.71 1.63 -2.55
C ALA A 121 -6.05 2.57 -1.40
N VAL A 122 -7.30 2.63 -0.97
CA VAL A 122 -7.74 3.52 0.12
C VAL A 122 -8.20 2.70 1.33
N THR A 123 -7.86 3.15 2.53
CA THR A 123 -8.29 2.52 3.78
C THR A 123 -9.80 2.70 4.01
N GLN A 124 -10.39 1.82 4.82
CA GLN A 124 -11.83 1.83 5.09
C GLN A 124 -12.31 3.05 5.87
N ASP A 125 -11.45 3.62 6.73
CA ASP A 125 -11.75 4.80 7.54
C ASP A 125 -11.62 6.12 6.76
N ALA A 126 -11.25 6.07 5.48
CA ALA A 126 -11.09 7.25 4.64
C ALA A 126 -12.43 7.97 4.35
N PRO A 127 -12.40 9.31 4.19
CA PRO A 127 -13.54 10.09 3.69
C PRO A 127 -14.06 9.59 2.33
N LEU A 128 -15.34 9.80 2.06
CA LEU A 128 -15.99 9.33 0.83
C LEU A 128 -15.34 9.92 -0.43
N GLU A 129 -14.92 11.17 -0.36
CA GLU A 129 -14.26 11.91 -1.43
C GLU A 129 -12.92 11.27 -1.78
N VAL A 130 -12.12 10.90 -0.77
CA VAL A 130 -10.85 10.19 -0.97
C VAL A 130 -11.10 8.80 -1.55
N LYS A 131 -12.16 8.12 -1.11
CA LYS A 131 -12.55 6.82 -1.67
C LYS A 131 -12.96 6.91 -3.14
N ALA A 132 -13.68 7.97 -3.51
CA ALA A 132 -14.12 8.19 -4.89
C ALA A 132 -12.96 8.43 -5.86
N GLU A 133 -11.85 9.01 -5.38
CA GLU A 133 -10.63 9.23 -6.16
C GLU A 133 -9.73 7.98 -6.24
N SER A 134 -9.91 7.00 -5.33
CA SER A 134 -9.05 5.83 -5.27
C SER A 134 -9.51 4.71 -6.18
N TYR A 135 -8.57 3.98 -6.78
CA TYR A 135 -8.86 2.85 -7.65
C TYR A 135 -9.48 1.67 -6.88
N PHE A 136 -9.00 1.39 -5.67
CA PHE A 136 -9.39 0.21 -4.89
C PHE A 136 -9.69 0.58 -3.44
N ALA A 137 -10.86 0.17 -2.92
CA ALA A 137 -11.17 0.30 -1.51
C ALA A 137 -10.81 -1.00 -0.78
N ALA A 138 -9.94 -0.91 0.22
CA ALA A 138 -9.47 -2.07 0.97
C ALA A 138 -10.57 -2.71 1.83
N TYR A 139 -10.53 -4.04 1.96
CA TYR A 139 -11.42 -4.80 2.84
C TYR A 139 -10.87 -4.92 4.27
N SER A 140 -9.56 -4.84 4.43
CA SER A 140 -8.88 -4.89 5.71
C SER A 140 -8.85 -3.51 6.37
N ALA A 141 -8.69 -3.50 7.69
CA ALA A 141 -8.41 -2.30 8.47
C ALA A 141 -6.97 -2.31 8.99
N GLY A 142 -6.53 -1.16 9.51
CA GLY A 142 -5.21 -1.03 10.14
C GLY A 142 -4.05 -1.41 9.22
N SER A 143 -3.03 -2.02 9.80
CA SER A 143 -1.88 -2.55 9.04
C SER A 143 -2.22 -3.75 8.14
N GLY A 144 -3.42 -4.34 8.28
CA GLY A 144 -3.88 -5.46 7.46
C GLY A 144 -4.02 -5.10 5.98
N VAL A 145 -4.32 -3.83 5.69
CA VAL A 145 -4.41 -3.30 4.32
C VAL A 145 -3.12 -3.56 3.53
N VAL A 146 -1.95 -3.46 4.17
CA VAL A 146 -0.67 -3.72 3.50
C VAL A 146 -0.60 -5.16 2.98
N SER A 147 -1.03 -6.13 3.80
CA SER A 147 -1.01 -7.55 3.43
C SER A 147 -2.00 -7.88 2.31
N GLU A 148 -3.17 -7.24 2.32
CA GLU A 148 -4.19 -7.38 1.27
C GLU A 148 -3.69 -6.85 -0.08
N ILE A 149 -3.16 -5.63 -0.08
CA ILE A 149 -2.65 -5.01 -1.31
C ILE A 149 -1.38 -5.72 -1.81
N ALA A 150 -0.52 -6.18 -0.90
CA ALA A 150 0.62 -7.02 -1.25
C ALA A 150 0.18 -8.34 -1.89
N ALA A 151 -0.86 -9.00 -1.37
CA ALA A 151 -1.40 -10.22 -1.98
C ALA A 151 -1.93 -9.95 -3.40
N LEU A 152 -2.69 -8.86 -3.55
CA LEU A 152 -3.26 -8.43 -4.84
C LEU A 152 -2.17 -8.20 -5.91
N ILE A 153 -1.12 -7.46 -5.55
CA ILE A 153 0.01 -7.16 -6.46
C ILE A 153 0.80 -8.44 -6.78
N LEU A 154 1.03 -9.31 -5.80
CA LEU A 154 1.73 -10.58 -5.99
C LEU A 154 1.00 -11.50 -6.99
N VAL A 155 -0.33 -11.60 -6.87
CA VAL A 155 -1.17 -12.34 -7.83
C VAL A 155 -1.05 -11.74 -9.23
N ALA A 156 -1.12 -10.42 -9.36
CA ALA A 156 -1.01 -9.75 -10.66
C ALA A 156 0.36 -9.99 -11.34
N LYS A 157 1.46 -9.98 -10.57
CA LYS A 157 2.80 -10.28 -11.07
C LYS A 157 2.97 -11.75 -11.48
N LYS A 158 2.32 -12.67 -10.76
CA LYS A 158 2.33 -14.11 -11.10
C LYS A 158 1.55 -14.41 -12.38
N TYR A 159 0.50 -13.64 -12.66
CA TYR A 159 -0.41 -13.87 -13.80
C TYR A 159 -0.57 -12.60 -14.67
N PRO A 160 0.48 -12.12 -15.36
CA PRO A 160 0.47 -10.84 -16.08
C PRO A 160 -0.50 -10.79 -17.28
N GLY A 161 -0.94 -11.95 -17.79
CA GLY A 161 -1.95 -12.07 -18.85
C GLY A 161 -3.41 -11.98 -18.37
N GLY A 162 -3.61 -11.84 -17.05
CA GLY A 162 -4.90 -11.96 -16.40
C GLY A 162 -5.00 -13.25 -15.59
N TRP A 163 -5.78 -13.20 -14.50
CA TRP A 163 -5.99 -14.33 -13.62
C TRP A 163 -7.43 -14.85 -13.79
N SER A 164 -7.56 -16.09 -14.23
CA SER A 164 -8.79 -16.87 -14.19
C SER A 164 -8.44 -18.23 -13.60
N GLU A 165 -9.00 -18.56 -12.44
CA GLU A 165 -9.14 -19.96 -12.03
C GLU A 165 -10.08 -20.70 -12.99
#